data_AF-A0A0Q4BEY0-F1
#
_entry.id   AF-A0A0Q4BEY0-F1
#
_cell.length_a   1.000
_cell.length_b   1.000
_cell.length_c   1.000
_cell.angle_alpha   90.00
_cell.angle_beta   90.00
_cell.angle_gamma   90.00
#
_symmetry.space_group_name_H-M   'P 1'
#
loop_
_entity.id
_entity.type
_entity.pdbx_description
1 polymer ?
#
loop_
_entity_poly.entity_id
_entity_poly.type
_entity_poly.pdbx_seq_one_letter_code
_entity_poly.pdbx_strand_id
1 'polypeptide(L)'
;MEYGDVNALKEKADTGDTYAMAQLGILYLTGNRVEQDHEKAFLLLQDAALSSDGEAMLHLGNMYENGLFVERDLWTAMSLYKKAYTLLIPGARKALGNIYDAIADSLMLTEGKLFVSPTFDMTACCEKLRDGVRMGRIVLLEDAFGVGLFQSSLTQDSPLCECPFCGAKVEVLECD
;
A
#
# COMPACT_ATOMS: atom_id res chain seq x y z
N MET A 1 4.76 -17.78 -19.15
CA MET A 1 4.39 -16.56 -19.88
C MET A 1 5.66 -16.05 -20.53
N GLU A 2 5.69 -16.06 -21.85
CA GLU A 2 6.84 -15.65 -22.65
C GLU A 2 6.84 -14.12 -22.67
N TYR A 3 7.68 -13.49 -21.86
CA TYR A 3 7.92 -12.05 -21.94
C TYR A 3 8.41 -11.78 -23.37
N GLY A 4 7.56 -11.10 -24.16
CA GLY A 4 7.83 -10.78 -25.55
C GLY A 4 9.18 -10.07 -25.70
N ASP A 5 9.79 -10.23 -26.88
CA ASP A 5 11.02 -9.54 -27.25
C ASP A 5 10.97 -8.07 -26.80
N VAL A 6 12.01 -7.63 -26.08
CA VAL A 6 12.13 -6.25 -25.58
C VAL A 6 11.94 -5.25 -26.72
N ASN A 7 12.43 -5.58 -27.92
CA ASN A 7 12.27 -4.72 -29.08
C ASN A 7 10.81 -4.63 -29.52
N ALA A 8 10.06 -5.73 -29.49
CA ALA A 8 8.62 -5.72 -29.78
C ALA A 8 7.83 -4.93 -28.71
N LEU A 9 8.24 -4.98 -27.43
CA LEU A 9 7.65 -4.15 -26.38
C LEU A 9 7.92 -2.66 -26.62
N LYS A 10 9.13 -2.29 -27.06
CA LYS A 10 9.47 -0.90 -27.42
C LYS A 10 8.58 -0.40 -28.57
N GLU A 11 8.49 -1.16 -29.67
CA GLU A 11 7.65 -0.78 -30.81
C GLU A 11 6.19 -0.57 -30.40
N LYS A 12 5.65 -1.46 -29.55
CA LYS A 12 4.27 -1.34 -29.05
C LYS A 12 4.09 -0.16 -28.10
N ALA A 13 5.03 0.05 -27.18
CA ALA A 13 5.01 1.18 -26.26
C ALA A 13 5.05 2.52 -27.04
N ASP A 14 5.84 2.61 -28.12
CA ASP A 14 5.91 3.79 -28.98
C ASP A 14 4.58 4.07 -29.70
N THR A 15 3.76 3.03 -29.93
CA THR A 15 2.41 3.17 -30.50
C THR A 15 1.32 3.47 -29.46
N GLY A 16 1.66 3.60 -28.18
CA GLY A 16 0.72 3.88 -27.10
C GLY A 16 0.08 2.66 -26.45
N ASP A 17 0.61 1.44 -26.67
CA ASP A 17 0.11 0.23 -26.01
C ASP A 17 0.45 0.28 -24.51
N THR A 18 -0.58 0.49 -23.69
CA THR A 18 -0.46 0.64 -22.24
C THR A 18 0.16 -0.57 -21.56
N TYR A 19 -0.17 -1.79 -22.01
CA TYR A 19 0.39 -3.01 -21.43
C TYR A 19 1.88 -3.11 -21.76
N ALA A 20 2.27 -2.79 -22.99
CA ALA A 20 3.66 -2.77 -23.40
C ALA A 20 4.48 -1.72 -22.63
N MET A 21 3.91 -0.52 -22.39
CA MET A 21 4.52 0.50 -21.54
C MET A 21 4.76 -0.02 -20.13
N ALA A 22 3.75 -0.67 -19.51
CA ALA A 22 3.88 -1.25 -18.17
C ALA A 22 4.99 -2.30 -18.11
N GLN A 23 4.98 -3.28 -19.04
CA GLN A 23 6.00 -4.33 -19.08
C GLN A 23 7.39 -3.75 -19.33
N LEU A 24 7.53 -2.82 -20.28
CA LEU A 24 8.83 -2.20 -20.58
C LEU A 24 9.34 -1.38 -19.38
N GLY A 25 8.46 -0.66 -18.69
CA GLY A 25 8.78 0.06 -17.45
C GLY A 25 9.27 -0.88 -16.35
N ILE A 26 8.64 -2.05 -16.18
CA ILE A 26 9.08 -3.10 -15.23
C ILE A 26 10.46 -3.65 -15.60
N LEU A 27 10.74 -3.85 -16.90
CA LEU A 27 12.05 -4.31 -17.37
C LEU A 27 13.14 -3.28 -17.05
N TYR A 28 12.90 -2.00 -17.32
CA TYR A 28 13.83 -0.92 -16.94
C TYR A 28 13.99 -0.77 -15.42
N LEU A 29 12.92 -0.99 -14.65
CA LEU A 29 12.97 -0.95 -13.19
C LEU A 29 13.85 -2.05 -12.61
N THR A 30 13.74 -3.27 -13.15
CA THR A 30 14.44 -4.47 -12.66
C THR A 30 15.81 -4.69 -13.30
N GLY A 31 16.10 -4.05 -14.42
CA GLY A 31 17.31 -4.33 -15.22
C GLY A 31 17.26 -5.70 -15.90
N ASN A 32 16.07 -6.29 -16.06
CA ASN A 32 15.95 -7.60 -16.69
C ASN A 32 15.94 -7.45 -18.21
N ARG A 33 16.93 -8.02 -18.90
CA ARG A 33 17.13 -7.96 -20.37
C ARG A 33 17.44 -6.56 -20.95
N VAL A 34 17.32 -5.51 -20.15
CA VAL A 34 17.71 -4.13 -20.47
C VAL A 34 18.59 -3.57 -19.37
N GLU A 35 19.39 -2.56 -19.67
CA GLU A 35 20.09 -1.80 -18.65
C GLU A 35 19.07 -1.14 -17.71
N GLN A 36 19.32 -1.23 -16.40
CA GLN A 36 18.43 -0.67 -15.40
C GLN A 36 18.40 0.86 -15.52
N ASP A 37 17.20 1.42 -15.57
CA ASP A 37 16.99 2.86 -15.76
C ASP A 37 15.72 3.29 -15.02
N HIS A 38 15.90 3.83 -13.82
CA HIS A 38 14.79 4.25 -12.97
C HIS A 38 14.03 5.46 -13.54
N GLU A 39 14.68 6.32 -14.31
CA GLU A 39 14.01 7.47 -14.95
C GLU A 39 13.06 6.97 -16.05
N LYS A 40 13.56 6.13 -16.97
CA LYS A 40 12.71 5.54 -18.01
C LYS A 40 11.59 4.67 -17.44
N ALA A 41 11.90 3.88 -16.41
CA ALA A 41 10.90 3.08 -15.72
C ALA A 41 9.79 3.97 -15.15
N PHE A 42 10.16 5.07 -14.46
CA PHE A 42 9.20 5.98 -13.86
C PHE A 42 8.25 6.58 -14.90
N LEU A 43 8.78 7.10 -16.00
CA LEU A 43 7.99 7.73 -17.06
C LEU A 43 7.00 6.74 -17.69
N LEU A 44 7.47 5.55 -18.08
CA LEU A 44 6.62 4.52 -18.68
C LEU A 44 5.54 4.01 -17.73
N LEU A 45 5.89 3.78 -16.46
CA LEU A 45 4.93 3.33 -15.45
C LEU A 45 3.93 4.43 -15.08
N GLN A 46 4.36 5.70 -15.07
CA GLN A 46 3.47 6.83 -14.85
C GLN A 46 2.43 6.94 -15.97
N ASP A 47 2.85 6.89 -17.23
CA ASP A 47 1.94 6.95 -18.37
C ASP A 47 0.97 5.75 -18.38
N ALA A 48 1.48 4.54 -18.14
CA ALA A 48 0.64 3.36 -18.06
C ALA A 48 -0.37 3.41 -16.88
N ALA A 49 0.04 3.92 -15.72
CA ALA A 49 -0.83 4.10 -14.58
C ALA A 49 -1.91 5.18 -14.83
N LEU A 50 -1.60 6.25 -15.58
CA LEU A 50 -2.59 7.23 -16.03
C LEU A 50 -3.64 6.59 -16.94
N SER A 51 -3.24 5.62 -17.76
CA SER A 51 -4.14 4.78 -18.55
C SER A 51 -4.82 3.65 -17.76
N SER A 52 -4.81 3.72 -16.43
CA SER A 52 -5.47 2.77 -15.51
C SER A 52 -4.89 1.35 -15.51
N ASP A 53 -3.63 1.17 -15.92
CA ASP A 53 -2.95 -0.12 -15.78
C ASP A 53 -2.58 -0.40 -14.32
N GLY A 54 -3.08 -1.52 -13.80
CA GLY A 54 -2.94 -1.85 -12.39
C GLY A 54 -1.56 -2.40 -12.01
N GLU A 55 -0.84 -3.07 -12.93
CA GLU A 55 0.54 -3.48 -12.68
C GLU A 55 1.45 -2.25 -12.64
N ALA A 56 1.24 -1.30 -13.54
CA ALA A 56 1.94 -0.02 -13.54
C ALA A 56 1.74 0.75 -12.24
N MET A 57 0.50 0.83 -11.72
CA MET A 57 0.22 1.44 -10.41
C MET A 57 0.97 0.76 -9.26
N LEU A 58 1.03 -0.58 -9.26
CA LEU A 58 1.76 -1.34 -8.23
C LEU A 58 3.26 -1.03 -8.29
N HIS A 59 3.87 -1.02 -9.47
CA HIS A 59 5.30 -0.75 -9.61
C HIS A 59 5.64 0.73 -9.38
N LEU A 60 4.79 1.65 -9.82
CA LEU A 60 4.94 3.08 -9.51
C LEU A 60 4.84 3.34 -8.00
N GLY A 61 3.93 2.66 -7.30
CA GLY A 61 3.83 2.71 -5.85
C GLY A 61 5.12 2.28 -5.16
N ASN A 62 5.76 1.20 -5.65
CA ASN A 62 7.05 0.74 -5.13
C ASN A 62 8.16 1.78 -5.34
N MET A 63 8.13 2.52 -6.45
CA MET A 63 9.12 3.57 -6.71
C MET A 63 8.99 4.72 -5.71
N TYR A 64 7.76 5.16 -5.40
CA TYR A 64 7.51 6.16 -4.36
C TYR A 64 7.84 5.65 -2.94
N GLU A 65 7.53 4.39 -2.63
CA GLU A 65 7.84 3.80 -1.32
C GLU A 65 9.35 3.74 -1.04
N ASN A 66 10.15 3.44 -2.07
CA ASN A 66 11.60 3.27 -1.95
C ASN A 66 12.41 4.51 -2.33
N GLY A 67 11.77 5.54 -2.89
CA GLY A 67 12.45 6.73 -3.40
C GLY A 67 13.34 6.44 -4.61
N LEU A 68 12.86 5.60 -5.55
CA LEU A 68 13.60 5.26 -6.77
C LEU A 68 13.32 6.31 -7.84
N PHE A 69 14.34 7.12 -8.17
CA PHE A 69 14.28 8.30 -9.06
C PHE A 69 13.44 9.48 -8.54
N VAL A 70 12.33 9.22 -7.85
CA VAL A 70 11.52 10.23 -7.16
C VAL A 70 11.80 10.28 -5.66
N GLU A 71 11.47 11.41 -5.02
CA GLU A 71 11.52 11.51 -3.57
C GLU A 71 10.58 10.48 -2.92
N ARG A 72 11.01 9.95 -1.78
CA ARG A 72 10.25 8.95 -1.04
C ARG A 72 8.95 9.56 -0.51
N ASP A 73 7.81 9.02 -0.93
CA ASP A 73 6.47 9.45 -0.49
C ASP A 73 5.57 8.24 -0.23
N LEU A 74 5.42 7.90 1.05
CA LEU A 74 4.60 6.77 1.50
C LEU A 74 3.11 7.00 1.25
N TRP A 75 2.63 8.24 1.26
CA TRP A 75 1.21 8.55 1.06
C TRP A 75 0.83 8.40 -0.42
N THR A 76 1.69 8.86 -1.32
CA THR A 76 1.52 8.63 -2.76
C THR A 76 1.60 7.15 -3.10
N ALA A 77 2.57 6.41 -2.53
CA ALA A 77 2.65 4.95 -2.67
C ALA A 77 1.38 4.25 -2.20
N MET A 78 0.88 4.60 -1.02
CA MET A 78 -0.36 4.03 -0.45
C MET A 78 -1.56 4.29 -1.37
N SER A 79 -1.70 5.50 -1.93
CA SER A 79 -2.79 5.82 -2.86
C SER A 79 -2.74 4.94 -4.11
N LEU A 80 -1.55 4.71 -4.67
CA LEU A 80 -1.35 3.84 -5.83
C LEU A 80 -1.65 2.37 -5.50
N TYR A 81 -1.20 1.87 -4.34
CA TYR A 81 -1.52 0.51 -3.88
C TYR A 81 -3.01 0.31 -3.62
N LYS A 82 -3.71 1.32 -3.08
CA LYS A 82 -5.18 1.26 -2.93
C LYS A 82 -5.85 1.09 -4.28
N LYS A 83 -5.47 1.87 -5.29
CA LYS A 83 -6.01 1.71 -6.66
C LYS A 83 -5.69 0.33 -7.24
N ALA A 84 -4.45 -0.12 -7.15
CA ALA A 84 -4.05 -1.46 -7.62
C ALA A 84 -4.83 -2.58 -6.90
N TYR A 85 -5.11 -2.41 -5.60
CA TYR A 85 -5.92 -3.34 -4.83
C TYR A 85 -7.39 -3.36 -5.31
N THR A 86 -7.99 -2.20 -5.60
CA THR A 86 -9.36 -2.14 -6.16
C THR A 86 -9.48 -2.81 -7.53
N LEU A 87 -8.38 -2.83 -8.30
CA LEU A 87 -8.26 -3.52 -9.58
C LEU A 87 -7.90 -5.02 -9.42
N LEU A 88 -7.86 -5.54 -8.18
CA LEU A 88 -7.53 -6.93 -7.85
C LEU A 88 -6.14 -7.38 -8.35
N ILE A 89 -5.19 -6.45 -8.44
CA ILE A 89 -3.85 -6.75 -8.92
C ILE A 89 -3.12 -7.65 -7.92
N PRO A 90 -2.53 -8.78 -8.36
CA PRO A 90 -1.74 -9.64 -7.51
C PRO A 90 -0.62 -8.86 -6.81
N GLY A 91 -0.40 -9.12 -5.53
CA GLY A 91 0.62 -8.43 -4.75
C GLY A 91 0.21 -7.06 -4.20
N ALA A 92 -0.80 -6.38 -4.78
CA ALA A 92 -1.26 -5.07 -4.29
C ALA A 92 -1.76 -5.13 -2.84
N ARG A 93 -2.46 -6.21 -2.46
CA ARG A 93 -2.88 -6.43 -1.07
C ARG A 93 -1.68 -6.48 -0.11
N LYS A 94 -0.62 -7.19 -0.49
CA LYS A 94 0.59 -7.31 0.34
C LYS A 94 1.33 -5.99 0.42
N ALA A 95 1.49 -5.30 -0.70
CA ALA A 95 2.13 -3.98 -0.76
C ALA A 95 1.38 -2.95 0.09
N LEU A 96 0.05 -2.96 0.02
CA LEU A 96 -0.80 -2.14 0.88
C LEU A 96 -0.62 -2.49 2.37
N GLY A 97 -0.44 -3.77 2.69
CA GLY A 97 -0.08 -4.20 4.05
C GLY A 97 1.20 -3.58 4.56
N ASN A 98 2.26 -3.75 3.78
CA ASN A 98 3.59 -3.25 4.10
C ASN A 98 3.61 -1.72 4.24
N ILE A 99 2.92 -0.99 3.36
CA ILE A 99 2.92 0.48 3.42
C ILE A 99 2.18 0.99 4.66
N TYR A 100 1.09 0.34 5.07
CA TYR A 100 0.39 0.70 6.32
C TYR A 100 1.30 0.50 7.53
N ASP A 101 2.03 -0.61 7.58
CA ASP A 101 3.00 -0.86 8.65
C ASP A 101 4.14 0.17 8.62
N ALA A 102 4.69 0.50 7.44
CA ALA A 102 5.73 1.51 7.30
C ALA A 102 5.27 2.93 7.68
N ILE A 103 4.03 3.29 7.35
CA ILE A 103 3.42 4.57 7.75
C ILE A 103 3.16 4.56 9.26
N ALA A 104 2.66 3.46 9.81
CA ALA A 104 2.48 3.31 11.25
C ALA A 104 3.79 3.52 11.99
N ASP A 105 4.88 2.87 11.56
CA ASP A 105 6.21 3.05 12.15
C ASP A 105 6.68 4.50 12.05
N SER A 106 6.50 5.14 10.90
CA SER A 106 6.86 6.56 10.70
C SER A 106 6.05 7.51 11.59
N LEU A 107 4.78 7.22 11.85
CA LEU A 107 3.88 8.07 12.64
C LEU A 107 3.92 7.74 14.13
N MET A 108 4.27 6.51 14.51
CA MET A 108 4.59 6.14 15.89
C MET A 108 5.77 6.96 16.40
N LEU A 109 6.76 7.23 15.54
CA LEU A 109 7.91 8.06 15.88
C LEU A 109 7.56 9.54 16.08
N THR A 110 6.46 10.04 15.50
CA THR A 110 6.16 11.48 15.47
C THR A 110 4.91 11.89 16.26
N GLU A 111 3.89 11.03 16.36
CA GLU A 111 2.56 11.41 16.88
C GLU A 111 1.89 10.35 17.78
N GLY A 112 2.50 9.17 17.98
CA GLY A 112 1.94 8.13 18.86
C GLY A 112 0.61 7.52 18.38
N LYS A 113 0.32 7.58 17.07
CA LYS A 113 -0.90 7.00 16.46
C LYS A 113 -0.61 5.59 15.92
N LEU A 114 -1.54 4.65 16.11
CA LEU A 114 -1.44 3.30 15.54
C LEU A 114 -2.34 3.19 14.30
N PHE A 115 -1.75 2.78 13.18
CA PHE A 115 -2.49 2.42 11.97
C PHE A 115 -2.55 0.91 11.87
N VAL A 116 -3.77 0.38 11.72
CA VAL A 116 -3.97 -1.07 11.59
C VAL A 116 -4.37 -1.38 10.16
N SER A 117 -3.46 -2.08 9.47
CA SER A 117 -3.69 -2.53 8.10
C SER A 117 -4.83 -3.57 8.04
N PRO A 118 -5.75 -3.51 7.07
CA PRO A 118 -6.77 -4.54 6.86
C PRO A 118 -6.22 -5.85 6.26
N THR A 119 -4.89 -6.01 6.19
CA THR A 119 -4.26 -7.10 5.47
C THR A 119 -3.63 -8.13 6.40
N PHE A 120 -4.37 -9.24 6.50
CA PHE A 120 -3.99 -10.57 6.96
C PHE A 120 -4.02 -10.87 8.46
N ASP A 121 -4.74 -11.97 8.71
CA ASP A 121 -5.08 -12.57 10.00
C ASP A 121 -5.85 -11.64 10.95
N MET A 122 -7.14 -11.96 11.17
CA MET A 122 -7.91 -11.26 12.18
C MET A 122 -7.26 -11.34 13.56
N THR A 123 -6.48 -12.40 13.81
CA THR A 123 -5.72 -12.59 15.04
C THR A 123 -4.64 -11.52 15.18
N ALA A 124 -3.82 -11.30 14.14
CA ALA A 124 -2.78 -10.27 14.14
C ALA A 124 -3.35 -8.84 14.17
N CYS A 125 -4.48 -8.62 13.51
CA CYS A 125 -5.23 -7.37 13.59
C CYS A 125 -5.71 -7.10 15.02
N CYS A 126 -6.29 -8.11 15.70
CA CYS A 126 -6.73 -8.00 17.09
C CYS A 126 -5.58 -7.80 18.08
N GLU A 127 -4.42 -8.44 17.86
CA GLU A 127 -3.23 -8.24 18.68
C GLU A 127 -2.68 -6.82 18.55
N LYS A 128 -2.49 -6.32 17.31
CA LYS A 128 -2.06 -4.93 17.06
C LYS A 128 -3.05 -3.92 17.65
N LEU A 129 -4.35 -4.14 17.49
CA LEU A 129 -5.40 -3.33 18.12
C LEU A 129 -5.26 -3.31 19.65
N ARG A 130 -5.12 -4.49 20.28
CA ARG A 130 -4.97 -4.62 21.73
C ARG A 130 -3.74 -3.88 22.24
N ASP A 131 -2.60 -4.02 21.56
CA ASP A 131 -1.35 -3.36 21.93
C ASP A 131 -1.43 -1.83 21.75
N GLY A 132 -2.06 -1.36 20.67
CA GLY A 132 -2.32 0.06 20.45
C GLY A 132 -3.15 0.69 21.56
N VAL A 133 -4.24 0.03 21.95
CA VAL A 133 -5.10 0.53 23.03
C VAL A 133 -4.39 0.49 24.38
N ARG A 134 -3.64 -0.59 24.70
CA ARG A 134 -2.79 -0.65 25.91
C ARG A 134 -1.78 0.49 25.97
N MET A 135 -1.24 0.90 24.83
CA MET A 135 -0.32 2.03 24.78
C MET A 135 -1.00 3.41 24.84
N GLY A 136 -2.32 3.47 25.06
CA GLY A 136 -3.10 4.72 25.11
C GLY A 136 -3.21 5.43 23.76
N ARG A 137 -3.07 4.70 22.65
CA ARG A 137 -2.97 5.27 21.30
C ARG A 137 -4.31 5.25 20.57
N ILE A 138 -4.54 6.28 19.76
CA ILE A 138 -5.69 6.34 18.85
C ILE A 138 -5.45 5.35 17.71
N VAL A 139 -6.38 4.41 17.52
CA VAL A 139 -6.36 3.42 16.45
C VAL A 139 -7.22 3.92 15.29
N LEU A 140 -6.60 4.22 14.16
CA LEU A 140 -7.32 4.51 12.92
C LEU A 140 -7.49 3.20 12.15
N LEU A 141 -8.74 2.72 12.07
CA LEU A 141 -9.14 1.63 11.19
C LEU A 141 -9.65 2.25 9.89
N GLU A 142 -8.99 1.94 8.77
CA GLU A 142 -9.53 2.25 7.45
C GLU A 142 -10.18 1.01 6.85
N ASP A 143 -11.49 1.11 6.65
CA ASP A 143 -12.27 0.03 6.09
C ASP A 143 -12.00 -0.13 4.59
N ALA A 144 -12.11 -1.36 4.10
CA ALA A 144 -11.85 -1.76 2.71
C ALA A 144 -12.75 -1.09 1.64
N PHE A 145 -13.59 -0.12 2.01
CA PHE A 145 -14.56 0.55 1.11
C PHE A 145 -14.52 2.09 1.13
N GLY A 146 -13.55 2.71 1.81
CA GLY A 146 -13.31 4.15 1.71
C GLY A 146 -13.90 4.97 2.86
N VAL A 147 -13.02 5.82 3.41
CA VAL A 147 -13.26 7.03 4.21
C VAL A 147 -14.18 6.86 5.44
N GLY A 148 -13.56 6.57 6.59
CA GLY A 148 -14.15 6.77 7.91
C GLY A 148 -13.08 7.07 8.95
N LEU A 149 -13.10 8.25 9.56
CA LEU A 149 -12.29 8.58 10.73
C LEU A 149 -13.01 8.04 11.97
N PHE A 150 -12.47 7.01 12.62
CA PHE A 150 -12.90 6.64 13.97
C PHE A 150 -11.94 7.24 14.99
N GLN A 151 -12.44 8.24 15.71
CA GLN A 151 -11.80 8.72 16.94
C GLN A 151 -12.39 7.90 18.08
N SER A 152 -11.67 6.90 18.60
CA SER A 152 -12.00 6.42 19.94
C SER A 152 -11.52 7.49 20.93
N SER A 153 -12.46 8.25 21.48
CA SER A 153 -12.20 9.00 22.71
C SER A 153 -12.03 7.96 23.82
N LEU A 154 -10.78 7.55 24.08
CA LEU A 154 -10.42 6.74 25.24
C LEU A 154 -10.65 7.59 26.49
N THR A 155 -11.89 7.62 26.98
CA THR A 155 -12.18 8.01 28.36
C THR A 155 -12.01 6.77 29.24
N GLN A 156 -11.46 6.97 30.43
CA GLN A 156 -11.02 5.96 31.41
C GLN A 156 -12.09 4.94 31.86
N ASP A 157 -13.32 5.01 31.35
CA ASP A 157 -14.39 4.08 31.63
C ASP A 157 -14.62 3.16 30.42
N SER A 158 -13.83 2.08 30.40
CA SER A 158 -13.87 0.89 29.53
C SER A 158 -14.97 0.78 28.47
N PRO A 159 -14.66 0.94 27.16
CA PRO A 159 -15.52 0.46 26.09
C PRO A 159 -14.91 -0.79 25.43
N LEU A 160 -15.68 -1.88 25.43
CA LEU A 160 -15.48 -3.00 24.52
C LEU A 160 -15.43 -2.46 23.08
N CYS A 161 -14.33 -2.65 22.36
CA CYS A 161 -14.25 -2.30 20.95
C CYS A 161 -14.69 -3.52 20.12
N GLU A 162 -15.81 -3.41 19.40
CA GLU A 162 -16.27 -4.46 18.51
C GLU A 162 -15.65 -4.29 17.12
N CYS A 163 -14.89 -5.29 16.67
CA CYS A 163 -14.28 -5.29 15.35
C CYS A 163 -15.37 -5.37 14.26
N PRO A 164 -15.49 -4.36 13.37
CA PRO A 164 -16.56 -4.33 12.37
C PRO A 164 -16.42 -5.42 11.29
N PHE A 165 -15.26 -6.06 11.19
CA PHE A 165 -15.00 -7.12 10.21
C PHE A 165 -15.42 -8.51 10.67
N CYS A 166 -15.48 -8.75 11.99
CA CYS A 166 -15.80 -10.08 12.52
C CYS A 166 -16.67 -10.13 13.77
N GLY A 167 -17.06 -8.98 14.30
CA GLY A 167 -17.79 -8.90 15.57
C GLY A 167 -16.95 -9.29 16.79
N ALA A 168 -15.62 -9.44 16.65
CA ALA A 168 -14.76 -9.75 17.78
C ALA A 168 -14.74 -8.56 18.73
N LYS A 169 -15.22 -8.76 19.96
CA LYS A 169 -15.17 -7.77 21.02
C LYS A 169 -13.78 -7.80 21.67
N VAL A 170 -13.04 -6.71 21.54
CA VAL A 170 -11.75 -6.51 22.21
C VAL A 170 -12.03 -5.80 23.52
N GLU A 171 -11.83 -6.51 24.63
CA GLU A 171 -11.76 -5.90 25.96
C GLU A 171 -10.44 -5.15 26.08
N VAL A 172 -10.55 -3.86 26.38
CA VAL A 172 -9.44 -3.03 26.77
C VAL A 172 -9.16 -3.33 28.24
N LEU A 173 -8.25 -4.27 28.49
CA LEU A 173 -7.78 -4.52 29.85
C LEU A 173 -6.91 -3.34 30.29
N GLU A 174 -7.28 -2.76 31.42
CA GLU A 174 -6.60 -1.64 32.09
C GLU A 174 -5.08 -1.85 32.14
N CYS A 175 -4.33 -0.77 31.93
CA CYS A 175 -2.91 -0.74 32.25
C CYS A 175 -2.74 -0.44 33.74
N ASP A 176 -2.19 -1.41 34.48
CA ASP A 176 -1.61 -1.18 35.82
C ASP A 176 -0.44 -0.18 35.76
#